data_AF-A0A0K9YUW8-F1
#
_entry.id   AF-A0A0K9YUW8-F1
#
_cell.length_a   1.000
_cell.length_b   1.000
_cell.length_c   1.000
_cell.angle_alpha   90.00
_cell.angle_beta   90.00
_cell.angle_gamma   90.00
#
_symmetry.space_group_name_H-M   'P 1'
#
loop_
_entity.id
_entity.type
_entity.pdbx_description
1 polymer ?
#
loop_
_entity_poly.entity_id
_entity_poly.type
_entity_poly.pdbx_seq_one_letter_code
_entity_poly.pdbx_strand_id
1 'polypeptide(L)'
;MLEVLEKYKPWKTEGHLSIGEDANSLSTDDYEFSFSLSMESVPAFIFFEQNYINKCDVVVVDDAKNITSLMENSHGMEYFISDESLSFLISVNWYSIEYAGDIDLSV
;
A
#
# COMPACT_ATOMS: atom_id res chain seq x y z
N MET A 1 3.79 -5.15 -11.56
CA MET A 1 2.78 -4.13 -11.21
C MET A 1 1.38 -4.57 -11.61
N LEU A 2 1.05 -4.73 -12.90
CA LEU A 2 -0.22 -5.37 -13.29
C LEU A 2 -0.43 -6.73 -12.62
N GLU A 3 0.63 -7.50 -12.47
CA GLU A 3 0.61 -8.82 -11.81
C GLU A 3 0.15 -8.79 -10.33
N VAL A 4 0.48 -7.73 -9.55
CA VAL A 4 0.03 -7.66 -8.15
C VAL A 4 -1.47 -7.38 -8.08
N LEU A 5 -1.97 -6.49 -8.96
CA LEU A 5 -3.39 -6.20 -9.07
C LEU A 5 -4.16 -7.41 -9.61
N GLU A 6 -3.58 -8.20 -10.52
CA GLU A 6 -4.17 -9.46 -10.99
C GLU A 6 -4.21 -10.54 -9.91
N LYS A 7 -3.18 -10.61 -9.05
CA LYS A 7 -3.08 -11.56 -7.94
C LYS A 7 -4.10 -11.27 -6.85
N TYR A 8 -4.15 -10.01 -6.37
CA TYR A 8 -4.98 -9.63 -5.22
C TYR A 8 -6.37 -9.09 -5.61
N LYS A 9 -6.57 -8.70 -6.88
CA LYS A 9 -7.86 -8.23 -7.43
C LYS A 9 -8.53 -7.16 -6.56
N PRO A 10 -7.86 -6.04 -6.28
CA PRO A 10 -8.43 -4.97 -5.47
C PRO A 10 -9.75 -4.49 -6.07
N TRP A 11 -10.72 -4.19 -5.20
CA TRP A 11 -12.02 -3.66 -5.59
C TRP A 11 -11.92 -2.32 -6.31
N LYS A 12 -10.96 -1.47 -5.92
CA LYS A 12 -10.75 -0.14 -6.50
C LYS A 12 -9.28 0.15 -6.70
N THR A 13 -8.93 0.53 -7.93
CA THR A 13 -7.58 0.97 -8.32
C THR A 13 -7.49 2.46 -8.63
N GLU A 14 -8.62 3.18 -8.55
CA GLU A 14 -8.76 4.63 -8.73
C GLU A 14 -9.78 5.12 -7.71
N GLY A 15 -9.51 6.26 -7.05
CA GLY A 15 -10.39 6.90 -6.06
C GLY A 15 -10.93 6.00 -4.94
N HIS A 16 -10.46 6.21 -3.71
CA HIS A 16 -10.71 5.36 -2.56
C HIS A 16 -10.13 3.96 -2.77
N LEU A 17 -8.82 3.91 -3.01
CA LEU A 17 -8.08 2.68 -3.28
C LEU A 17 -8.39 1.61 -2.23
N SER A 18 -8.83 0.44 -2.65
CA SER A 18 -9.24 -0.61 -1.72
C SER A 18 -8.99 -2.01 -2.27
N ILE A 19 -8.60 -2.91 -1.38
CA ILE A 19 -8.40 -4.34 -1.65
C ILE A 19 -9.75 -5.06 -1.60
N GLY A 20 -10.54 -4.87 -0.53
CA GLY A 20 -11.90 -5.42 -0.40
C GLY A 20 -12.13 -6.30 0.83
N GLU A 21 -13.26 -7.03 0.84
CA GLU A 21 -13.84 -7.73 2.01
C GLU A 21 -12.93 -8.71 2.75
N ASP A 22 -11.97 -9.35 2.06
CA ASP A 22 -11.08 -10.35 2.65
C ASP A 22 -9.77 -9.76 3.19
N ALA A 23 -9.57 -8.44 3.06
CA ALA A 23 -8.38 -7.78 3.58
C ALA A 23 -8.50 -7.52 5.09
N ASN A 24 -7.35 -7.59 5.76
CA ASN A 24 -7.24 -7.02 7.10
C ASN A 24 -7.25 -5.49 6.99
N SER A 25 -7.64 -4.79 8.06
CA SER A 25 -7.79 -3.35 8.04
C SER A 25 -7.29 -2.70 9.34
N LEU A 26 -6.62 -1.55 9.21
CA LEU A 26 -6.23 -0.65 10.28
C LEU A 26 -6.86 0.73 10.07
N SER A 27 -7.01 1.47 11.17
CA SER A 27 -7.44 2.87 11.17
C SER A 27 -6.36 3.77 10.54
N THR A 28 -6.68 4.46 9.44
CA THR A 28 -5.73 5.42 8.84
C THR A 28 -5.38 6.52 9.83
N ASP A 29 -6.38 7.07 10.54
CA ASP A 29 -6.18 8.16 11.52
C ASP A 29 -5.15 7.82 12.60
N ASP A 30 -5.07 6.56 13.00
CA ASP A 30 -4.16 6.10 14.06
C ASP A 30 -2.78 5.68 13.52
N TYR A 31 -2.73 5.19 12.27
CA TYR A 31 -1.58 4.42 11.79
C TYR A 31 -0.93 4.90 10.47
N GLU A 32 -1.46 5.92 9.77
CA GLU A 32 -0.96 6.39 8.45
C GLU A 32 0.56 6.61 8.43
N PHE A 33 1.11 7.16 9.52
CA PHE A 33 2.55 7.46 9.65
C PHE A 33 3.25 6.57 10.68
N SER A 34 2.78 5.34 10.86
CA SER A 34 3.47 4.39 11.75
C SER A 34 3.42 2.95 11.27
N PHE A 35 2.41 2.55 10.48
CA PHE A 35 2.24 1.15 10.06
C PHE A 35 3.48 0.59 9.33
N SER A 36 4.15 1.41 8.51
CA SER A 36 5.30 0.93 7.73
C SER A 36 6.51 0.58 8.59
N LEU A 37 6.57 1.05 9.85
CA LEU A 37 7.66 0.73 10.77
C LEU A 37 7.66 -0.75 11.17
N SER A 38 6.49 -1.40 11.12
CA SER A 38 6.30 -2.84 11.36
C SER A 38 6.67 -3.72 10.16
N MET A 39 6.87 -3.13 8.98
CA MET A 39 7.24 -3.88 7.77
C MET A 39 8.67 -4.42 7.85
N GLU A 40 9.00 -5.40 7.02
CA GLU A 40 10.39 -5.83 6.85
C GLU A 40 11.25 -4.72 6.22
N SER A 41 12.54 -4.69 6.56
CA SER A 41 13.50 -3.74 5.98
C SER A 41 13.99 -4.28 4.63
N VAL A 42 13.16 -4.09 3.61
CA VAL A 42 13.37 -4.55 2.24
C VAL A 42 12.90 -3.48 1.25
N PRO A 43 13.35 -3.50 -0.02
CA PRO A 43 12.81 -2.62 -1.03
C PRO A 43 11.30 -2.85 -1.25
N ALA A 44 10.58 -1.76 -1.47
CA ALA A 44 9.15 -1.79 -1.74
C ALA A 44 8.78 -0.85 -2.88
N PHE A 45 7.68 -1.18 -3.53
CA PHE A 45 7.05 -0.37 -4.57
C PHE A 45 5.85 0.36 -3.99
N ILE A 46 5.85 1.67 -4.12
CA ILE A 46 4.66 2.49 -3.95
C ILE A 46 4.08 2.78 -5.33
N PHE A 47 2.79 2.60 -5.48
CA PHE A 47 2.09 3.04 -6.68
C PHE A 47 0.77 3.71 -6.31
N PHE A 48 0.55 4.88 -6.90
CA PHE A 48 -0.69 5.63 -6.74
C PHE A 48 -1.79 5.00 -7.60
N GLU A 49 -2.91 5.69 -7.81
CA GLU A 49 -3.98 5.24 -8.71
C GLU A 49 -3.42 4.54 -9.96
N GLN A 50 -4.03 3.43 -10.37
CA GLN A 50 -3.57 2.62 -11.49
C GLN A 50 -4.61 2.68 -12.61
N ASN A 51 -4.60 3.79 -13.33
CA ASN A 51 -5.48 4.07 -14.46
C ASN A 51 -4.74 3.93 -15.81
N TYR A 52 -5.42 4.17 -16.92
CA TYR A 52 -4.83 4.00 -18.25
C TYR A 52 -3.56 4.85 -18.50
N ILE A 53 -3.36 5.94 -17.76
CA ILE A 53 -2.24 6.87 -17.88
C ILE A 53 -1.01 6.34 -17.11
N ASN A 54 -1.21 5.86 -15.88
CA ASN A 54 -0.14 5.62 -14.91
C ASN A 54 -0.06 4.17 -14.39
N LYS A 55 -0.77 3.22 -15.02
CA LYS A 55 -0.77 1.76 -14.73
C LYS A 55 0.60 1.05 -14.73
N CYS A 56 1.68 1.77 -15.05
CA CYS A 56 3.04 1.26 -15.11
C CYS A 56 4.03 2.15 -14.32
N ASP A 57 3.54 3.14 -13.58
CA ASP A 57 4.39 4.06 -12.82
C ASP A 57 4.44 3.62 -11.35
N VAL A 58 5.65 3.34 -10.88
CA VAL A 58 5.96 3.03 -9.48
C VAL A 58 7.05 3.95 -8.97
N VAL A 59 6.94 4.27 -7.69
CA VAL A 59 8.04 4.80 -6.89
C VAL A 59 8.69 3.62 -6.17
N VAL A 60 10.00 3.48 -6.35
CA VAL A 60 10.79 2.47 -5.63
C VAL A 60 11.36 3.12 -4.39
N VAL A 61 11.19 2.46 -3.25
CA VAL A 61 11.79 2.84 -1.97
C VAL A 61 12.73 1.73 -1.54
N ASP A 62 13.98 2.07 -1.24
CA ASP A 62 15.03 1.08 -0.91
C ASP A 62 14.78 0.36 0.44
N ASP A 63 13.99 0.96 1.32
CA ASP A 63 13.56 0.39 2.59
C ASP A 63 12.11 0.76 2.90
N ALA A 64 11.23 -0.23 2.94
CA ALA A 64 9.80 -0.09 3.23
C ALA A 64 9.52 0.63 4.55
N LYS A 65 10.40 0.53 5.54
CA LYS A 65 10.23 1.24 6.82
C LYS A 65 10.25 2.75 6.68
N ASN A 66 10.91 3.27 5.63
CA ASN A 66 11.02 4.70 5.37
C ASN A 66 9.78 5.29 4.67
N ILE A 67 8.79 4.46 4.30
CA ILE A 67 7.58 4.94 3.61
C ILE A 67 6.80 5.93 4.48
N THR A 68 6.63 5.64 5.77
CA THR A 68 6.06 6.58 6.75
C THR A 68 6.71 7.96 6.64
N SER A 69 8.03 8.05 6.72
CA SER A 69 8.73 9.34 6.69
C SER A 69 8.66 10.03 5.33
N LEU A 70 8.56 9.26 4.24
CA LEU A 70 8.28 9.79 2.90
C LEU A 70 6.88 10.42 2.84
N MET A 71 5.90 9.84 3.53
CA MET A 71 4.50 10.24 3.48
C MET A 71 4.08 11.23 4.56
N GLU A 72 4.90 11.48 5.61
CA GLU A 72 4.61 12.39 6.74
C GLU A 72 4.13 13.79 6.33
N ASN A 73 4.54 14.29 5.15
CA ASN A 73 4.13 15.61 4.63
C ASN A 73 3.07 15.53 3.52
N SER A 74 2.55 14.33 3.25
CA SER A 74 1.62 14.01 2.16
C SER A 74 0.34 13.38 2.72
N HIS A 75 -0.20 13.98 3.79
CA HIS A 75 -1.38 13.49 4.49
C HIS A 75 -2.58 13.30 3.56
N GLY A 76 -3.25 12.15 3.68
CA GLY A 76 -4.40 11.81 2.84
C GLY A 76 -4.00 11.50 1.40
N MET A 77 -2.75 11.10 1.15
CA MET A 77 -2.40 10.53 -0.15
C MET A 77 -2.90 9.08 -0.20
N GLU A 78 -3.55 8.70 -1.30
CA GLU A 78 -3.96 7.32 -1.50
C GLU A 78 -2.93 6.58 -2.37
N TYR A 79 -2.47 5.43 -1.90
CA TYR A 79 -1.47 4.64 -2.60
C TYR A 79 -1.54 3.17 -2.20
N PHE A 80 -0.96 2.33 -3.04
CA PHE A 80 -0.68 0.94 -2.72
C PHE A 80 0.79 0.74 -2.41
N ILE A 81 1.08 -0.33 -1.67
CA ILE A 81 2.43 -0.83 -1.45
C ILE A 81 2.48 -2.33 -1.74
N SER A 82 3.56 -2.78 -2.39
CA SER A 82 3.91 -4.20 -2.50
C SER A 82 5.43 -4.36 -2.53
N ASP A 83 5.93 -5.55 -2.20
CA ASP A 83 7.33 -5.92 -2.37
C ASP A 83 7.59 -6.46 -3.79
N GLU A 84 8.85 -6.80 -4.09
CA GLU A 84 9.23 -7.35 -5.39
C GLU A 84 8.74 -8.76 -5.65
N SER A 85 8.54 -9.56 -4.61
CA SER A 85 8.00 -10.91 -4.76
C SER A 85 6.46 -10.94 -4.87
N LEU A 86 5.82 -9.77 -4.76
CA LEU A 86 4.37 -9.62 -4.71
C LEU A 86 3.75 -10.46 -3.59
N SER A 87 4.45 -10.63 -2.47
CA SER A 87 4.05 -11.43 -1.31
C SER A 87 2.89 -10.82 -0.54
N PHE A 88 2.74 -9.50 -0.61
CA PHE A 88 1.63 -8.75 -0.04
C PHE A 88 1.14 -7.62 -0.94
N LEU A 89 -0.05 -7.10 -0.61
CA LEU A 89 -0.56 -5.82 -1.10
C LEU A 89 -1.12 -5.04 0.09
N ILE A 90 -0.71 -3.79 0.23
CA ILE A 90 -1.29 -2.81 1.16
C ILE A 90 -1.97 -1.73 0.33
N SER A 91 -3.16 -1.30 0.73
CA SER A 91 -3.82 -0.10 0.24
C SER A 91 -3.95 0.90 1.38
N VAL A 92 -3.48 2.13 1.16
CA VAL A 92 -3.66 3.25 2.08
C VAL A 92 -4.64 4.21 1.43
N ASN A 93 -5.78 4.43 2.08
CA ASN A 93 -6.75 5.45 1.68
C ASN A 93 -7.21 6.26 2.90
N TRP A 94 -8.08 7.25 2.69
CA TRP A 94 -8.54 8.17 3.74
C TRP A 94 -9.32 7.50 4.88
N TYR A 95 -9.84 6.30 4.67
CA TYR A 95 -10.74 5.59 5.57
C TYR A 95 -10.07 4.41 6.25
N SER A 96 -9.19 3.72 5.53
CA SER A 96 -8.55 2.49 6.01
C SER A 96 -7.17 2.27 5.38
N ILE A 97 -6.35 1.57 6.15
CA ILE A 97 -5.17 0.88 5.64
C ILE A 97 -5.56 -0.59 5.52
N GLU A 98 -5.78 -1.07 4.30
CA GLU A 98 -6.13 -2.45 4.01
C GLU A 98 -4.88 -3.25 3.63
N TYR A 99 -4.76 -4.50 4.06
CA TYR A 99 -3.64 -5.34 3.68
C TYR A 99 -4.01 -6.82 3.53
N ALA A 100 -3.33 -7.48 2.60
CA ALA A 100 -3.50 -8.90 2.31
C ALA A 100 -2.17 -9.54 1.90
N GLY A 101 -2.04 -10.85 2.14
CA GLY A 101 -0.85 -11.63 1.82
C GLY A 101 0.05 -11.88 3.03
N ASP A 102 1.33 -12.14 2.77
CA ASP A 102 2.33 -12.47 3.79
C ASP A 102 2.88 -11.20 4.45
N ILE A 103 2.02 -10.55 5.22
CA ILE A 103 2.39 -9.37 6.00
C ILE A 103 1.60 -9.34 7.30
N ASP A 104 2.31 -9.06 8.38
CA ASP A 104 1.74 -8.83 9.70
C ASP A 104 2.05 -7.39 10.10
N LEU A 105 1.01 -6.55 10.07
CA LEU A 105 1.07 -5.17 10.52
C LEU A 105 0.56 -5.02 11.95
N SER A 106 0.62 -6.07 12.79
CA SER A 106 0.22 -5.98 14.20
C SER A 106 1.01 -4.88 14.92
N VAL A 107 0.32 -3.75 15.10
CA VAL A 107 0.72 -2.54 15.83
C VAL A 107 0.11 -2.52 17.22
#